data_AF-A0A9E4HQX2-F1
#
_entry.id   AF-A0A9E4HQX2-F1
#
_cell.length_a   1.000
_cell.length_b   1.000
_cell.length_c   1.000
_cell.angle_alpha   90.00
_cell.angle_beta   90.00
_cell.angle_gamma   90.00
#
_symmetry.space_group_name_H-M   'P 1'
#
loop_
_entity.id
_entity.type
_entity.pdbx_description
1 polymer ?
#
loop_
_entity_poly.entity_id
_entity_poly.type
_entity_poly.pdbx_seq_one_letter_code
_entity_poly.pdbx_strand_id
1 'polypeptide(L)'
;MQVAFTRQIAVIARAGVRVIVTTHSEWVLEELGNVVGRARLADRTGEESSVVSLDARDVGVWLFEAADGVGSSTVKEIALDPDTGLYPSGFDAVARALHNEWAQVADARGDAE
;
A
#
# COMPACT_ATOMS: atom_id res chain seq x y z
N MET A 1 -6.26 11.30 -6.84
CA MET A 1 -7.53 10.58 -6.56
C MET A 1 -7.36 9.51 -5.50
N GLN A 2 -6.38 8.61 -5.62
CA GLN A 2 -6.11 7.51 -4.68
C GLN A 2 -5.87 7.97 -3.22
N VAL A 3 -5.13 9.06 -3.02
CA VAL A 3 -4.90 9.66 -1.68
C VAL A 3 -6.21 10.05 -0.97
N ALA A 4 -7.14 10.69 -1.69
CA ALA A 4 -8.43 11.10 -1.12
C ALA A 4 -9.30 9.88 -0.78
N PHE A 5 -9.25 8.84 -1.62
CA PHE A 5 -9.90 7.56 -1.35
C PHE A 5 -9.35 6.89 -0.09
N THR A 6 -8.02 6.81 0.08
CA THR A 6 -7.41 6.26 1.29
C THR A 6 -7.84 7.01 2.55
N ARG A 7 -7.92 8.35 2.50
CA ARG A 7 -8.41 9.16 3.63
C ARG A 7 -9.87 8.86 3.98
N GLN A 8 -10.73 8.69 2.98
CA GLN A 8 -12.13 8.34 3.19
C GLN A 8 -12.27 6.95 3.83
N ILE A 9 -11.48 5.98 3.38
CA ILE A 9 -11.40 4.66 4.03
C ILE A 9 -10.97 4.81 5.49
N ALA A 10 -9.95 5.62 5.77
CA ALA A 10 -9.47 5.82 7.13
C ALA A 10 -10.54 6.44 8.04
N VAL A 11 -11.35 7.38 7.53
CA VAL A 11 -12.47 7.98 8.27
C VAL A 11 -13.51 6.92 8.62
N ILE A 12 -13.85 6.06 7.67
CA ILE A 12 -14.82 4.97 7.86
C ILE A 12 -14.28 3.94 8.86
N ALA A 13 -13.00 3.58 8.74
CA ALA A 13 -12.33 2.66 9.65
C ALA A 13 -12.31 3.19 11.09
N ARG A 14 -11.97 4.47 11.27
CA ARG A 14 -11.99 5.14 12.58
C ARG A 14 -13.39 5.20 13.19
N ALA A 15 -14.44 5.19 12.38
CA ALA A 15 -15.82 5.10 12.85
C ALA A 15 -16.23 3.68 13.31
N GLY A 16 -15.30 2.72 13.31
CA GLY A 16 -15.52 1.34 13.77
C GLY A 16 -15.91 0.35 12.68
N VAL A 17 -15.85 0.74 11.40
CA VAL A 17 -16.15 -0.14 10.28
C VAL A 17 -14.90 -0.91 9.87
N ARG A 18 -15.00 -2.24 9.75
CA ARG A 18 -13.90 -3.06 9.23
C ARG A 18 -13.84 -2.96 7.71
N VAL A 19 -12.73 -2.47 7.18
CA VAL A 19 -12.52 -2.29 5.74
C VAL A 19 -11.40 -3.22 5.27
N ILE A 20 -11.65 -3.95 4.18
CA ILE A 20 -10.66 -4.79 3.50
C ILE A 20 -10.55 -4.29 2.06
N VAL A 21 -9.33 -3.96 1.62
CA VAL A 21 -9.06 -3.46 0.27
C VAL A 21 -7.88 -4.23 -0.30
N THR A 22 -8.03 -4.67 -1.55
CA THR A 22 -6.94 -5.19 -2.36
C THR A 22 -6.51 -4.10 -3.33
N THR A 23 -5.22 -3.77 -3.36
CA THR A 23 -4.69 -2.69 -4.19
C THR A 23 -3.31 -3.06 -4.75
N HIS A 24 -3.04 -2.60 -5.97
CA HIS A 24 -1.70 -2.58 -6.58
C HIS A 24 -1.12 -1.15 -6.58
N SER A 25 -1.81 -0.19 -5.94
CA SER A 25 -1.37 1.19 -5.86
C SER A 25 -0.49 1.40 -4.63
N GLU A 26 0.76 1.76 -4.90
CA GLU A 26 1.72 2.18 -3.88
C GLU A 26 1.27 3.46 -3.16
N TRP A 27 0.67 4.41 -3.88
CA TRP A 27 0.11 5.64 -3.29
C TRP A 27 -0.93 5.37 -2.20
N VAL A 28 -1.67 4.27 -2.30
CA VAL A 28 -2.61 3.85 -1.24
C VAL A 28 -1.85 3.41 0.01
N LEU A 29 -0.78 2.62 -0.15
CA LEU A 29 0.06 2.17 0.96
C LEU A 29 0.81 3.32 1.62
N GLU A 30 1.38 4.25 0.83
CA GLU A 30 2.07 5.42 1.35
C GLU A 30 1.14 6.33 2.14
N GLU A 31 -0.05 6.66 1.61
CA GLU A 31 -0.98 7.49 2.35
C GLU A 31 -1.52 6.78 3.59
N LEU A 32 -1.66 5.45 3.57
CA LEU A 32 -1.99 4.67 4.77
C LEU A 32 -0.88 4.76 5.81
N GLY A 33 0.39 4.68 5.38
CA GLY A 33 1.57 4.94 6.22
C GLY A 33 1.53 6.33 6.84
N ASN A 34 1.20 7.37 6.06
CA ASN A 34 1.02 8.74 6.56
C ASN A 34 -0.10 8.85 7.60
N VAL A 35 -1.25 8.20 7.36
CA VAL A 35 -2.39 8.18 8.30
C VAL A 35 -1.98 7.57 9.64
N VAL A 36 -1.22 6.47 9.62
CA VAL A 36 -0.70 5.83 10.83
C VAL A 36 0.40 6.67 11.49
N GLY A 37 1.30 7.25 10.69
CA GLY A 37 2.38 8.12 11.16
C GLY A 37 1.88 9.38 11.85
N ARG A 38 0.74 9.95 11.39
CA ARG A 38 0.09 11.10 12.04
C ARG A 38 -0.38 10.79 13.46
N ALA A 39 -0.90 9.59 13.72
CA ALA A 39 -1.26 9.18 15.08
C ALA A 39 -0.04 9.21 16.01
N ARG A 40 1.07 8.60 15.57
CA ARG A 40 2.34 8.58 16.32
C ARG A 40 2.93 9.97 16.54
N LEU A 41 2.72 10.91 15.61
CA LEU A 41 3.18 12.29 15.77
C LEU A 41 2.33 13.03 16.80
N ALA A 42 1.00 12.92 16.70
CA ALA A 42 0.07 13.54 17.65
C ALA A 42 0.32 13.06 19.08
N ASP A 43 0.57 11.76 19.27
CA ASP A 43 0.89 11.19 20.60
C ASP A 43 2.19 11.77 21.19
N ARG A 44 3.16 12.15 20.35
CA ARG A 44 4.43 12.73 20.78
C ARG A 44 4.36 14.23 21.03
N THR A 45 3.57 14.96 20.25
CA THR A 45 3.50 16.43 20.33
C THR A 45 2.36 16.93 21.23
N GLY A 46 1.38 16.07 21.53
CA GLY A 46 0.17 16.46 22.27
C GLY A 46 -0.78 17.35 21.46
N GLU A 47 -0.50 17.57 20.17
CA GLU A 47 -1.40 18.29 19.28
C GLU A 47 -2.48 17.35 18.76
N GLU A 48 -3.75 17.68 19.02
CA GLU A 48 -4.85 17.01 18.34
C GLU A 48 -4.77 17.28 16.85
N SER A 49 -4.44 16.24 16.08
CA SER A 49 -4.48 16.33 14.63
C SER A 49 -5.95 16.42 14.21
N SER A 50 -6.34 17.54 13.60
CA SER A 50 -7.61 17.68 12.87
C SER A 50 -7.69 16.76 11.65
N VAL A 51 -6.59 16.07 11.33
CA VAL A 51 -6.44 15.17 10.20
C VAL A 51 -6.73 13.73 10.65
N VAL A 52 -7.40 12.97 9.79
CA VAL A 52 -7.69 11.55 10.06
C VAL A 52 -6.40 10.77 10.32
N SER A 53 -6.40 9.98 11.40
CA SER A 53 -5.32 9.11 11.84
C SER A 53 -5.87 7.75 12.27
N LEU A 54 -5.04 6.70 12.19
CA LEU A 54 -5.34 5.35 12.64
C LEU A 54 -4.16 4.82 13.48
N ASP A 55 -4.42 3.99 14.48
CA ASP A 55 -3.34 3.31 15.21
C ASP A 55 -2.74 2.20 14.34
N ALA A 56 -1.43 1.98 14.46
CA ALA A 56 -0.75 0.89 13.76
C ALA A 56 -1.34 -0.49 14.10
N ARG A 57 -1.90 -0.65 15.31
CA ARG A 57 -2.55 -1.89 15.76
C ARG A 57 -3.88 -2.15 15.06
N ASP A 58 -4.50 -1.11 14.51
CA ASP A 58 -5.78 -1.19 13.80
C ASP A 58 -5.60 -1.43 12.30
N VAL A 59 -4.35 -1.43 11.82
CA VAL A 59 -4.00 -1.53 10.40
C VAL A 59 -3.10 -2.73 10.17
N GLY A 60 -3.58 -3.70 9.39
CA GLY A 60 -2.75 -4.80 8.87
C GLY A 60 -2.59 -4.67 7.36
N VAL A 61 -1.41 -5.00 6.86
CA VAL A 61 -1.10 -4.98 5.43
C VAL A 61 -0.45 -6.31 5.05
N TRP A 62 -0.95 -6.93 3.97
CA TRP A 62 -0.46 -8.20 3.48
C TRP A 62 -0.06 -8.10 2.01
N LEU A 63 1.09 -8.68 1.68
CA LEU A 63 1.58 -8.86 0.33
C LEU A 63 1.26 -10.27 -0.15
N PHE A 64 0.68 -10.35 -1.34
CA PHE A 64 0.45 -11.60 -2.05
C PHE A 64 1.59 -11.81 -3.03
N GLU A 65 2.41 -12.82 -2.79
CA GLU A 65 3.51 -13.20 -3.66
C GLU A 65 3.09 -14.45 -4.46
N ALA A 66 3.38 -14.44 -5.77
CA ALA A 66 3.27 -15.65 -6.57
C ALA A 66 4.42 -16.57 -6.17
N ALA A 67 4.14 -17.82 -5.77
CA ALA A 67 5.23 -18.75 -5.54
C ALA A 67 5.88 -19.15 -6.88
N ASP A 68 7.18 -19.39 -6.82
CA ASP A 68 7.99 -19.91 -7.91
C ASP A 68 7.66 -21.39 -8.14
N GLY A 69 6.47 -21.69 -8.68
CA GLY A 69 6.03 -23.05 -8.96
C GLY A 69 4.52 -23.27 -8.83
N VAL A 70 4.02 -24.24 -9.61
CA VAL A 70 2.60 -24.58 -9.78
C VAL A 70 1.84 -24.64 -8.44
N GLY A 71 1.03 -23.60 -8.17
CA GLY A 71 -0.24 -23.75 -7.45
C GLY A 71 -0.40 -23.08 -6.09
N SER A 72 0.53 -22.24 -5.60
CA SER A 72 0.37 -21.63 -4.27
C SER A 72 0.78 -20.16 -4.25
N SER A 73 -0.15 -19.24 -3.97
CA SER A 73 0.22 -17.86 -3.60
C SER A 73 0.60 -17.82 -2.12
N THR A 74 1.74 -17.25 -1.79
CA THR A 74 2.13 -17.00 -0.40
C THR A 74 1.61 -15.64 0.04
N VAL A 75 1.08 -15.57 1.26
CA VAL A 75 0.62 -14.32 1.87
C VAL A 75 1.56 -13.98 3.00
N LYS A 76 2.18 -12.80 2.93
CA LYS A 76 3.10 -12.31 3.95
C LYS A 76 2.61 -10.99 4.49
N GLU A 77 2.50 -10.88 5.82
CA GLU A 77 2.25 -9.59 6.45
C GLU A 77 3.47 -8.68 6.30
N ILE A 78 3.24 -7.43 5.91
CA ILE A 78 4.26 -6.39 5.81
C ILE A 78 3.97 -5.33 6.86
N ALA A 79 4.95 -5.11 7.75
CA ALA A 79 4.85 -4.11 8.80
C ALA A 79 5.21 -2.71 8.24
N LEU A 80 4.63 -1.67 8.85
CA LEU A 80 5.05 -0.30 8.61
C LEU A 80 6.45 -0.09 9.20
N ASP A 81 7.40 0.27 8.36
CA ASP A 81 8.74 0.62 8.79
C ASP A 81 8.70 1.93 9.60
N PRO A 82 9.16 1.92 10.87
CA PRO A 82 9.11 3.10 11.73
C PRO A 82 10.08 4.21 11.31
N ASP A 83 11.16 3.89 10.61
CA ASP A 83 12.20 4.84 10.20
C ASP A 83 11.84 5.51 8.88
N THR A 84 11.34 4.74 7.93
CA THR A 84 10.96 5.25 6.59
C THR A 84 9.50 5.68 6.50
N GLY A 85 8.62 5.14 7.35
CA GLY A 85 7.18 5.38 7.29
C GLY A 85 6.49 4.67 6.11
N LEU A 86 7.14 3.67 5.52
CA LEU A 86 6.67 2.97 4.32
C LEU A 86 6.39 1.48 4.60
N TYR A 87 5.48 0.91 3.80
CA TYR A 87 5.28 -0.54 3.74
C TYR A 87 6.18 -1.11 2.64
N PRO A 88 7.11 -2.04 2.96
CA PRO A 88 8.03 -2.60 1.98
C PRO A 88 7.31 -3.62 1.08
N SER A 89 6.54 -3.09 0.12
CA SER A 89 5.63 -3.86 -0.73
C SER A 89 6.32 -4.53 -1.92
N GLY A 90 7.51 -4.05 -2.31
CA GLY A 90 8.20 -4.53 -3.50
C GLY A 90 7.45 -4.25 -4.81
N PHE A 91 6.37 -3.43 -4.79
CA PHE A 91 5.59 -3.12 -5.98
C PHE A 91 6.45 -2.48 -7.08
N ASP A 92 7.47 -1.71 -6.71
CA ASP A 92 8.48 -1.19 -7.64
C ASP A 92 9.18 -2.27 -8.48
N ALA A 93 9.45 -3.43 -7.91
CA ALA A 93 10.08 -4.54 -8.64
C ALA A 93 9.08 -5.21 -9.60
N VAL A 94 7.84 -5.39 -9.15
CA VAL A 94 6.75 -5.97 -9.94
C VAL A 94 6.32 -5.05 -11.09
N ALA A 95 6.18 -3.75 -10.84
CA ALA A 95 5.85 -2.74 -11.84
C ALA A 95 6.95 -2.65 -12.91
N ARG A 96 8.23 -2.74 -12.50
CA ARG A 96 9.35 -2.84 -13.46
C ARG A 96 9.31 -4.13 -14.27
N ALA A 97 9.02 -5.27 -13.65
CA ALA A 97 8.90 -6.54 -14.36
C ALA A 97 7.77 -6.51 -15.41
N LEU A 98 6.59 -5.99 -15.04
CA LEU A 98 5.45 -5.82 -15.95
C LEU A 98 5.74 -4.82 -17.07
N HIS A 99 6.43 -3.71 -16.76
CA HIS A 99 6.85 -2.76 -17.78
C HIS A 99 7.82 -3.39 -18.77
N ASN A 100 8.79 -4.17 -18.28
CA ASN A 100 9.75 -4.88 -19.12
C ASN A 100 9.08 -5.97 -19.97
N GLU A 101 8.11 -6.71 -19.41
CA GLU A 101 7.31 -7.69 -20.14
C GLU A 101 6.47 -7.00 -21.22
N TRP A 102 5.85 -5.86 -20.90
CA TRP A 102 5.09 -5.09 -21.87
C TRP A 102 5.97 -4.54 -23.00
N ALA A 103 7.19 -4.09 -22.69
CA ALA A 103 8.17 -3.68 -23.70
C ALA A 103 8.54 -4.84 -24.64
N GLN A 104 8.72 -6.05 -24.10
CA GLN A 104 8.97 -7.25 -24.91
C GLN A 104 7.75 -7.62 -25.77
N VAL A 105 6.54 -7.47 -25.24
CA VAL A 105 5.30 -7.69 -26.00
C VAL A 105 5.11 -6.64 -27.10
N ALA A 106 5.48 -5.39 -26.85
CA ALA A 106 5.42 -4.31 -27.83
C ALA A 106 6.44 -4.52 -28.96
N ASP A 107 7.70 -4.85 -28.62
CA ASP A 107 8.74 -5.20 -29.59
C ASP A 107 8.35 -6.43 -30.43
N ALA A 108 7.78 -7.46 -29.79
CA ALA A 108 7.32 -8.68 -30.46
C ALA A 108 6.07 -8.47 -31.33
N ARG A 109 5.25 -7.46 -31.01
CA ARG A 109 4.08 -7.10 -31.81
C ARG A 109 4.44 -6.35 -33.08
N GLY A 110 5.67 -5.86 -33.19
CA GLY A 110 6.10 -5.10 -34.36
C GLY A 110 5.14 -3.94 -34.59
N ASP A 111 5.32 -2.85 -33.84
CA ASP A 111 5.04 -1.54 -34.40
C ASP A 111 6.03 -1.34 -35.57
N ALA A 112 5.73 -2.03 -36.68
CA ALA A 112 6.15 -1.68 -38.00
C ALA A 112 5.30 -0.49 -38.41
N GLU A 113 5.72 0.69 -37.94
CA GLU A 113 5.80 1.98 -38.65
C GLU A 113 6.09 3.14 -37.68
#